data_AF-J9B7S4-F1
#
_entry.id   AF-J9B7S4-F1
#
_cell.length_a   1.000
_cell.length_b   1.000
_cell.length_c   1.000
_cell.angle_alpha   90.00
_cell.angle_beta   90.00
_cell.angle_gamma   90.00
#
_symmetry.space_group_name_H-M   'P 1'
#
loop_
_entity.id
_entity.type
_entity.pdbx_description
1 polymer ?
#
loop_
_entity_poly.entity_id
_entity_poly.type
_entity_poly.pdbx_seq_one_letter_code
_entity_poly.pdbx_strand_id
1 'polypeptide(L)'
;EVSKASDVYELHAKVLCQHLDNLYYEAKIINVEHGVDGEPIYTVHYQGWNQRHDEKIKHSSTRSRFLEYTTANVERAKAEMRDAQARLAQNKRRSRKSNVLDEKRSGGADSRGSTPSDKRGTSTSRAASIVSDKGTVRKRKPGTQLESEPVSDFIRKNEIKIDIPSVLKDILVDDHDMVNRQMYLPRLPARHTVAAIVRQYADYMGTCVEAKDTLTFEFGSDDTQLNSMVVTLVESSYGIQDYFNSSLGLQLLYKFERPQYADLLAQHKTKQEGTKDAKKKRSNDAGDGNDSPTDDYDKFKPSEYYGFIHLLRLFVRFGHMLG
;
A
#
# COMPACT_ATOMS: atom_id res chain seq x y z
N GLU A 1 -29.58 -22.20 35.78
CA GLU A 1 -28.75 -21.08 36.24
C GLU A 1 -27.56 -21.65 37.01
N VAL A 2 -26.34 -21.35 36.59
CA VAL A 2 -25.13 -21.66 37.35
C VAL A 2 -24.38 -20.35 37.49
N SER A 3 -24.41 -19.82 38.71
CA SER A 3 -23.66 -18.66 39.19
C SER A 3 -22.17 -18.91 38.98
N LYS A 4 -21.56 -18.28 37.97
CA LYS A 4 -20.11 -18.24 37.82
C LYS A 4 -19.56 -17.10 38.68
N ALA A 5 -18.62 -17.46 39.54
CA ALA A 5 -17.93 -16.59 40.46
C ALA A 5 -17.30 -15.39 39.74
N SER A 6 -17.11 -14.31 40.49
CA SER A 6 -16.32 -13.14 40.11
C SER A 6 -14.87 -13.55 39.81
N ASP A 7 -14.60 -13.93 38.56
CA ASP A 7 -13.29 -14.38 38.07
C ASP A 7 -12.32 -13.19 37.94
N VAL A 8 -11.84 -12.69 39.09
CA VAL A 8 -10.72 -11.75 39.12
C VAL A 8 -9.46 -12.54 38.79
N TYR A 9 -8.74 -12.12 37.74
CA TYR A 9 -7.51 -12.79 37.35
C TYR A 9 -6.32 -12.28 38.16
N GLU A 10 -5.43 -13.18 38.56
CA GLU A 10 -4.23 -12.84 39.33
C GLU A 10 -3.06 -12.39 38.44
N LEU A 11 -2.13 -11.64 39.03
CA LEU A 11 -0.86 -11.32 38.39
C LEU A 11 -0.15 -12.61 38.00
N HIS A 12 0.42 -12.64 36.80
CA HIS A 12 1.12 -13.79 36.22
C HIS A 12 0.26 -15.01 35.86
N ALA A 13 -1.06 -14.93 36.02
CA ALA A 13 -1.98 -15.95 35.53
C ALA A 13 -1.84 -16.09 34.00
N LYS A 14 -1.88 -17.35 33.54
CA LYS A 14 -1.95 -17.68 32.11
C LYS A 14 -3.40 -17.66 31.66
N VAL A 15 -3.65 -17.02 30.54
CA VAL A 15 -4.99 -16.90 29.94
C VAL A 15 -4.88 -17.09 28.43
N LEU A 16 -5.99 -17.44 27.80
CA LEU A 16 -6.13 -17.33 26.35
C LEU A 16 -6.84 -16.00 26.07
N CYS A 17 -6.16 -15.07 25.41
CA CYS A 17 -6.70 -13.75 25.11
C CYS A 17 -7.02 -13.63 23.63
N GLN A 18 -8.25 -13.22 23.31
CA GLN A 18 -8.68 -12.91 21.96
C GLN A 18 -8.07 -11.58 21.50
N HIS A 19 -7.31 -11.60 20.41
CA HIS A 19 -6.75 -10.39 19.79
C HIS A 19 -7.69 -9.83 18.71
N LEU A 20 -7.31 -8.72 18.07
CA LEU A 20 -8.11 -7.99 17.06
C LEU A 20 -8.52 -8.82 15.84
N ASP A 21 -7.79 -9.88 15.54
CA ASP A 21 -8.05 -10.85 14.47
C ASP A 21 -9.09 -11.92 14.86
N ASN A 22 -9.72 -11.77 16.04
CA ASN A 22 -10.67 -12.69 16.66
C ASN A 22 -10.09 -14.09 16.99
N LEU A 23 -8.77 -14.26 16.93
CA LEU A 23 -8.11 -15.51 17.34
C LEU A 23 -7.64 -15.44 18.80
N TYR A 24 -7.64 -16.59 19.46
CA TYR A 24 -7.17 -16.72 20.83
C TYR A 24 -5.68 -17.06 20.87
N TYR A 25 -4.93 -16.27 21.64
CA TYR A 25 -3.49 -16.44 21.83
C TYR A 25 -3.17 -16.75 23.28
N GLU A 26 -2.13 -17.56 23.49
CA GLU A 26 -1.58 -17.78 24.82
C GLU A 26 -0.97 -16.47 25.35
N ALA A 27 -1.42 -16.03 26.51
CA ALA A 27 -1.00 -14.78 27.10
C ALA A 27 -0.82 -14.88 28.62
N LYS A 28 -0.11 -13.91 29.20
CA LYS A 28 0.16 -13.80 30.63
C LYS A 28 -0.22 -12.43 31.13
N ILE A 29 -0.86 -12.37 32.30
CA ILE A 29 -1.14 -11.10 32.96
C ILE A 29 0.15 -10.58 33.59
N ILE A 30 0.60 -9.40 33.18
CA ILE A 30 1.86 -8.79 33.65
C ILE A 30 1.63 -7.64 34.61
N ASN A 31 0.44 -7.05 34.64
CA ASN A 31 0.07 -6.04 35.61
C ASN A 31 -1.45 -6.07 35.89
N VAL A 32 -1.86 -5.68 37.10
CA VAL A 32 -3.25 -5.49 37.50
C VAL A 32 -3.37 -4.12 38.17
N GLU A 33 -3.90 -3.14 37.44
CA GLU A 33 -4.16 -1.78 37.93
C GLU A 33 -5.63 -1.65 38.34
N HIS A 34 -5.96 -0.80 39.31
CA HIS A 34 -7.35 -0.45 39.62
C HIS A 34 -7.63 0.93 39.04
N GLY A 35 -8.63 1.01 38.15
CA GLY A 35 -9.05 2.27 37.55
C GLY A 35 -9.71 3.21 38.56
N VAL A 36 -10.00 4.44 38.12
CA VAL A 36 -10.64 5.49 38.94
C VAL A 36 -12.00 5.06 39.49
N ASP A 37 -12.69 4.18 38.77
CA ASP A 37 -14.00 3.62 39.13
C ASP A 37 -13.90 2.36 40.01
N GLY A 38 -12.70 1.97 40.43
CA GLY A 38 -12.44 0.73 41.19
C GLY A 38 -12.44 -0.56 40.36
N GLU A 39 -12.62 -0.46 39.03
CA GLU A 39 -12.59 -1.63 38.13
C GLU A 39 -11.13 -2.10 37.87
N PRO A 40 -10.83 -3.41 37.99
CA PRO A 40 -9.51 -3.91 37.67
C PRO A 40 -9.23 -3.87 36.16
N ILE A 41 -8.03 -3.43 35.81
CA ILE A 41 -7.48 -3.35 34.46
C ILE A 41 -6.27 -4.27 34.39
N TYR A 42 -6.33 -5.26 33.51
CA TYR A 42 -5.28 -6.25 33.31
C TYR A 42 -4.40 -5.85 32.13
N THR A 43 -3.09 -5.76 32.35
CA THR A 43 -2.13 -5.67 31.24
C THR A 43 -1.75 -7.07 30.81
N VAL A 44 -2.02 -7.42 29.56
CA VAL A 44 -1.86 -8.74 28.97
C VAL A 44 -0.69 -8.75 28.01
N HIS A 45 0.25 -9.67 28.23
CA HIS A 45 1.39 -9.90 27.34
C HIS A 45 1.22 -11.21 26.58
N TYR A 46 1.29 -11.16 25.26
CA TYR A 46 1.13 -12.34 24.40
C TYR A 46 2.44 -13.13 24.27
N GLN A 47 2.35 -14.46 24.38
CA GLN A 47 3.52 -15.33 24.37
C GLN A 47 4.26 -15.23 23.01
N GLY A 48 5.51 -14.80 23.05
CA GLY A 48 6.37 -14.65 21.85
C GLY A 48 6.15 -13.34 21.08
N TRP A 49 5.36 -12.42 21.61
CA TRP A 49 5.16 -11.09 21.04
C TRP A 49 6.06 -10.06 21.75
N ASN A 50 6.29 -8.92 21.09
CA ASN A 50 7.03 -7.81 21.68
C ASN A 50 6.11 -7.00 22.62
N GLN A 51 6.68 -6.43 23.69
CA GLN A 51 5.97 -5.63 24.71
C GLN A 51 5.12 -4.48 24.14
N ARG A 52 5.48 -3.92 22.98
CA ARG A 52 4.66 -2.89 22.31
C ARG A 52 3.24 -3.35 21.95
N HIS A 53 3.00 -4.67 21.93
CA HIS A 53 1.71 -5.29 21.65
C HIS A 53 0.95 -5.69 22.92
N ASP A 54 1.43 -5.29 24.10
CA ASP A 54 0.74 -5.54 25.36
C ASP A 54 -0.53 -4.71 25.41
N GLU A 55 -1.62 -5.32 25.88
CA GLU A 55 -2.94 -4.71 25.88
C GLU A 55 -3.46 -4.52 27.30
N LYS A 56 -4.06 -3.35 27.58
CA LYS A 56 -4.80 -3.08 28.81
C LYS A 56 -6.27 -3.44 28.62
N ILE A 57 -6.76 -4.43 29.38
CA ILE A 57 -8.12 -4.97 29.26
C ILE A 57 -8.85 -4.79 30.59
N LYS A 58 -9.96 -4.04 30.55
CA LYS A 58 -10.86 -3.85 31.69
C LYS A 58 -11.54 -5.17 32.07
N HIS A 59 -11.82 -5.35 33.36
CA HIS A 59 -12.49 -6.54 33.88
C HIS A 59 -13.83 -6.83 33.17
N SER A 60 -14.63 -5.81 32.89
CA SER A 60 -15.88 -5.91 32.11
C SER A 60 -15.71 -6.58 30.75
N SER A 61 -14.57 -6.36 30.08
CA SER A 61 -14.25 -6.95 28.76
C SER A 61 -13.59 -8.32 28.85
N THR A 62 -13.16 -8.77 30.04
CA THR A 62 -12.51 -10.08 30.18
C THR A 62 -13.47 -11.23 29.89
N ARG A 63 -14.78 -11.07 30.15
CA ARG A 63 -15.78 -12.12 29.87
C ARG A 63 -15.91 -12.46 28.38
N SER A 64 -15.66 -11.50 27.49
CA SER A 64 -15.71 -11.72 26.03
C SER A 64 -14.34 -12.04 25.45
N ARG A 65 -13.26 -11.46 26.00
CA ARG A 65 -11.91 -11.59 25.44
C ARG A 65 -11.07 -12.70 26.05
N PHE A 66 -11.32 -13.09 27.30
CA PHE A 66 -10.53 -14.11 27.97
C PHE A 66 -11.24 -15.45 27.95
N LEU A 67 -10.42 -16.47 27.74
CA LEU A 67 -10.80 -17.86 27.86
C LEU A 67 -9.84 -18.52 28.85
N GLU A 68 -10.39 -19.37 29.70
CA GLU A 68 -9.63 -20.09 30.71
C GLU A 68 -8.54 -20.95 30.06
N TYR A 69 -7.34 -20.95 30.67
CA TYR A 69 -6.20 -21.74 30.21
C TYR A 69 -6.38 -23.22 30.55
N THR A 70 -7.25 -23.89 29.81
CA THR A 70 -7.42 -25.36 29.86
C THR A 70 -6.79 -26.00 28.63
N THR A 71 -6.34 -27.25 28.76
CA THR A 71 -5.72 -27.99 27.65
C THR A 71 -6.63 -28.06 26.41
N ALA A 72 -7.93 -28.29 26.61
CA ALA A 72 -8.92 -28.31 25.54
C ALA A 72 -9.06 -26.94 24.82
N ASN A 73 -9.07 -25.84 25.57
CA ASN A 73 -9.16 -24.49 25.00
C ASN A 73 -7.89 -24.12 24.22
N VAL A 74 -6.72 -24.50 24.72
CA VAL A 74 -5.43 -24.26 24.06
C VAL A 74 -5.33 -25.03 22.75
N GLU A 75 -5.77 -26.30 22.74
CA GLU A 75 -5.82 -27.11 21.52
C GLU A 75 -6.76 -26.53 20.47
N ARG A 76 -7.94 -26.06 20.90
CA ARG A 76 -8.90 -25.38 20.02
C ARG A 76 -8.31 -24.11 19.41
N ALA A 77 -7.72 -23.24 20.23
CA ALA A 77 -7.06 -22.02 19.76
C ALA A 77 -5.93 -22.32 18.75
N LYS A 78 -5.12 -23.36 19.01
CA LYS A 78 -4.07 -23.80 18.08
C LYS A 78 -4.61 -24.38 16.79
N ALA A 79 -5.73 -25.10 16.84
CA ALA A 79 -6.39 -25.62 15.64
C ALA A 79 -6.95 -24.49 14.77
N GLU A 80 -7.61 -23.50 15.39
CA GLU A 80 -8.14 -22.31 14.70
C GLU A 80 -7.01 -21.48 14.06
N MET A 81 -5.90 -21.26 14.77
CA MET A 81 -4.72 -20.58 14.20
C MET A 81 -4.16 -21.34 12.97
N ARG A 82 -4.11 -22.67 13.02
CA ARG A 82 -3.65 -23.50 11.88
C ARG A 82 -4.62 -23.42 10.69
N ASP A 83 -5.93 -23.46 10.93
CA ASP A 83 -6.93 -23.31 9.86
C ASP A 83 -6.87 -21.92 9.22
N ALA A 84 -6.74 -20.86 10.03
CA ALA A 84 -6.57 -19.48 9.55
C ALA A 84 -5.32 -19.34 8.66
N GLN A 85 -4.18 -19.91 9.07
CA GLN A 85 -2.96 -19.93 8.26
C GLN A 85 -3.12 -20.74 6.97
N ALA A 86 -3.82 -21.88 7.01
CA ALA A 86 -4.08 -22.71 5.84
C ALA A 86 -4.98 -21.99 4.82
N ARG A 87 -6.01 -21.26 5.29
CA ARG A 87 -6.88 -20.42 4.44
C ARG A 87 -6.10 -19.31 3.73
N LEU A 88 -5.23 -18.62 4.46
CA LEU A 88 -4.34 -17.60 3.89
C LEU A 88 -3.41 -18.19 2.81
N ALA A 89 -2.84 -19.38 3.06
CA ALA A 89 -1.99 -20.07 2.10
C ALA A 89 -2.76 -20.54 0.84
N GLN A 90 -4.00 -21.01 1.00
CA GLN A 90 -4.86 -21.42 -0.13
C GLN A 90 -5.27 -20.22 -0.99
N ASN A 91 -5.62 -19.08 -0.39
CA ASN A 91 -5.94 -17.86 -1.13
C ASN A 91 -4.74 -17.38 -1.97
N LYS A 92 -3.51 -17.49 -1.44
CA LYS A 92 -2.28 -17.19 -2.18
C LYS A 92 -2.04 -18.14 -3.36
N ARG A 93 -2.44 -19.41 -3.26
CA ARG A 93 -2.34 -20.40 -4.35
C ARG A 93 -3.41 -20.21 -5.43
N ARG A 94 -4.66 -19.89 -5.05
CA ARG A 94 -5.74 -19.58 -6.00
C ARG A 94 -5.42 -18.34 -6.84
N SER A 95 -4.83 -17.31 -6.22
CA SER A 95 -4.36 -16.11 -6.94
C SER A 95 -3.24 -16.38 -7.96
N ARG A 96 -2.47 -17.48 -7.83
CA ARG A 96 -1.44 -17.87 -8.81
C ARG A 96 -2.00 -18.72 -9.95
N LYS A 97 -3.07 -19.50 -9.71
CA LYS A 97 -3.71 -20.35 -10.74
C LYS A 97 -4.52 -19.52 -11.73
N SER A 98 -5.09 -18.39 -11.32
CA SER A 98 -5.84 -17.48 -12.21
C SER A 98 -4.95 -16.76 -13.23
N ASN A 99 -3.66 -16.56 -12.96
CA ASN A 99 -2.74 -15.90 -13.90
C ASN A 99 -2.25 -16.79 -15.06
N VAL A 100 -2.45 -18.12 -14.99
CA VAL A 100 -1.91 -19.06 -16.01
C VAL A 100 -2.95 -19.42 -17.08
N LEU A 101 -4.22 -19.10 -16.88
CA LEU A 101 -5.31 -19.47 -17.81
C LEU A 101 -5.68 -18.36 -18.81
N ASP A 102 -5.17 -17.14 -18.65
CA ASP A 102 -5.51 -16.00 -19.51
C ASP A 102 -4.58 -15.85 -20.74
N GLU A 103 -3.41 -16.53 -20.76
CA GLU A 103 -2.40 -16.37 -21.83
C GLU A 103 -2.68 -17.17 -23.12
N LYS A 104 -3.84 -17.85 -23.23
CA LYS A 104 -4.14 -18.74 -24.38
C LYS A 104 -5.35 -18.35 -25.23
N ARG A 105 -5.86 -17.12 -25.13
CA ARG A 105 -6.99 -16.63 -25.95
C ARG A 105 -6.87 -15.17 -26.38
N SER A 106 -5.82 -14.82 -27.12
CA SER A 106 -5.88 -13.66 -28.04
C SER A 106 -4.74 -13.72 -29.07
N GLY A 107 -5.00 -14.35 -30.21
CA GLY A 107 -4.13 -14.25 -31.38
C GLY A 107 -4.98 -14.23 -32.64
N GLY A 108 -5.24 -13.04 -33.18
CA GLY A 108 -5.99 -12.84 -34.40
C GLY A 108 -5.72 -11.47 -35.05
N ALA A 109 -5.31 -11.53 -36.33
CA ALA A 109 -5.13 -10.46 -37.34
C ALA A 109 -4.00 -9.42 -37.07
N ASP A 110 -3.10 -9.05 -37.99
CA ASP A 110 -3.18 -9.01 -39.46
C ASP A 110 -1.79 -8.97 -40.16
N SER A 111 -1.66 -9.75 -41.23
CA SER A 111 -1.04 -9.50 -42.56
C SER A 111 0.29 -8.73 -42.75
N ARG A 112 1.31 -9.42 -43.33
CA ARG A 112 2.07 -9.01 -44.56
C ARG A 112 3.11 -10.06 -45.04
N GLY A 113 2.86 -10.62 -46.25
CA GLY A 113 3.72 -11.21 -47.32
C GLY A 113 5.03 -11.97 -47.01
N SER A 114 5.47 -13.02 -47.71
CA SER A 114 5.07 -13.68 -48.97
C SER A 114 5.76 -15.08 -49.05
N THR A 115 5.01 -16.12 -49.46
CA THR A 115 5.32 -17.37 -50.25
C THR A 115 6.74 -17.97 -50.40
N PRO A 116 6.91 -19.24 -50.86
CA PRO A 116 6.26 -20.52 -50.50
C PRO A 116 7.28 -21.70 -50.41
N SER A 117 6.90 -22.89 -49.90
CA SER A 117 7.25 -24.21 -50.48
C SER A 117 6.98 -25.40 -49.53
N ASP A 118 6.19 -26.32 -50.08
CA ASP A 118 5.97 -27.75 -49.86
C ASP A 118 6.53 -28.56 -48.66
N LYS A 119 5.56 -29.13 -47.93
CA LYS A 119 5.25 -30.57 -47.73
C LYS A 119 6.33 -31.61 -47.39
N ARG A 120 5.88 -32.53 -46.50
CA ARG A 120 6.42 -33.85 -46.10
C ARG A 120 7.67 -33.80 -45.22
N GLY A 121 7.83 -34.60 -44.17
CA GLY A 121 7.09 -35.73 -43.63
C GLY A 121 8.04 -36.40 -42.63
N THR A 122 7.62 -36.55 -41.38
CA THR A 122 7.48 -37.84 -40.70
C THR A 122 8.76 -38.67 -40.58
N SER A 123 9.29 -38.60 -39.36
CA SER A 123 9.76 -39.74 -38.55
C SER A 123 11.13 -40.37 -38.79
N THR A 124 11.71 -40.68 -37.63
CA THR A 124 12.56 -41.84 -37.30
C THR A 124 13.94 -41.88 -37.95
N SER A 125 15.03 -42.27 -37.30
CA SER A 125 15.39 -42.60 -35.92
C SER A 125 16.80 -43.20 -36.05
N ARG A 126 17.65 -43.03 -35.02
CA ARG A 126 18.86 -43.85 -34.77
C ARG A 126 20.00 -43.62 -35.78
N ALA A 127 21.27 -43.80 -35.47
CA ALA A 127 22.05 -43.91 -34.25
C ALA A 127 23.49 -44.03 -34.78
N ALA A 128 24.45 -43.50 -34.02
CA ALA A 128 25.85 -43.95 -34.02
C ALA A 128 26.63 -43.76 -35.36
N SER A 129 27.92 -43.54 -35.45
CA SER A 129 29.02 -43.29 -34.53
C SER A 129 30.28 -43.31 -35.41
N ILE A 130 31.29 -42.51 -35.08
CA ILE A 130 32.73 -42.79 -35.33
C ILE A 130 33.20 -42.70 -36.79
N VAL A 131 33.93 -41.64 -37.16
CA VAL A 131 35.42 -41.61 -37.23
C VAL A 131 35.91 -40.24 -37.74
N SER A 132 36.94 -39.74 -37.08
CA SER A 132 37.79 -38.64 -37.48
C SER A 132 38.77 -39.07 -38.58
N ASP A 133 39.18 -38.20 -39.51
CA ASP A 133 40.59 -37.75 -39.65
C ASP A 133 40.77 -36.58 -40.66
N LYS A 134 41.74 -35.72 -40.30
CA LYS A 134 42.47 -34.59 -40.93
C LYS A 134 42.19 -34.20 -42.40
N GLY A 135 42.26 -32.92 -42.80
CA GLY A 135 42.64 -31.68 -42.11
C GLY A 135 43.39 -30.73 -43.07
N THR A 136 43.25 -29.40 -42.91
CA THR A 136 44.34 -28.42 -43.18
C THR A 136 44.11 -27.06 -42.48
N VAL A 137 44.92 -26.82 -41.44
CA VAL A 137 45.69 -25.60 -41.10
C VAL A 137 44.99 -24.22 -41.11
N ARG A 138 44.87 -23.58 -39.93
CA ARG A 138 45.62 -22.35 -39.53
C ARG A 138 45.37 -21.92 -38.06
N LYS A 139 46.33 -22.30 -37.21
CA LYS A 139 47.11 -21.50 -36.23
C LYS A 139 46.41 -20.53 -35.24
N ARG A 140 46.68 -20.81 -33.94
CA ARG A 140 46.95 -19.92 -32.76
C ARG A 140 45.87 -19.81 -31.64
N LYS A 141 46.18 -20.42 -30.49
CA LYS A 141 45.79 -20.10 -29.09
C LYS A 141 46.87 -19.14 -28.48
N PRO A 142 46.79 -18.63 -27.21
CA PRO A 142 45.72 -18.69 -26.20
C PRO A 142 45.38 -17.33 -25.50
N GLY A 143 44.19 -17.28 -24.88
CA GLY A 143 43.88 -16.68 -23.56
C GLY A 143 44.45 -15.32 -23.13
N THR A 144 43.55 -14.34 -23.02
CA THR A 144 43.55 -13.35 -21.93
C THR A 144 42.13 -13.25 -21.38
N GLN A 145 42.01 -13.31 -20.06
CA GLN A 145 40.79 -13.13 -19.29
C GLN A 145 40.02 -11.88 -19.73
N LEU A 146 38.74 -12.06 -20.04
CA LEU A 146 37.72 -11.06 -19.73
C LEU A 146 36.69 -11.85 -18.93
N GLU A 147 36.86 -11.81 -17.61
CA GLU A 147 35.72 -12.06 -16.74
C GLU A 147 34.63 -11.12 -17.19
N SER A 148 33.54 -11.69 -17.71
CA SER A 148 32.28 -10.98 -17.73
C SER A 148 31.88 -10.81 -16.28
N GLU A 149 32.38 -9.73 -15.67
CA GLU A 149 31.78 -9.13 -14.49
C GLU A 149 30.26 -9.19 -14.72
N PRO A 150 29.48 -9.87 -13.87
CA PRO A 150 28.04 -9.67 -13.91
C PRO A 150 27.88 -8.17 -13.68
N VAL A 151 27.30 -7.47 -14.66
CA VAL A 151 26.98 -6.04 -14.55
C VAL A 151 26.30 -5.90 -13.20
N SER A 152 27.07 -5.38 -12.27
CA SER A 152 26.83 -5.50 -10.87
C SER A 152 25.46 -4.88 -10.60
N ASP A 153 24.66 -5.57 -9.80
CA ASP A 153 24.11 -5.17 -8.49
C ASP A 153 24.44 -3.74 -7.95
N PHE A 154 24.81 -2.79 -8.82
CA PHE A 154 25.35 -1.45 -8.54
C PHE A 154 24.29 -0.36 -8.62
N ILE A 155 23.07 -0.72 -9.02
CA ILE A 155 21.88 -0.02 -8.56
C ILE A 155 21.21 -0.96 -7.58
N ARG A 156 21.79 -1.09 -6.37
CA ARG A 156 20.93 -1.31 -5.20
C ARG A 156 20.04 -0.09 -5.16
N LYS A 157 18.91 -0.20 -5.85
CA LYS A 157 17.83 0.76 -5.82
C LYS A 157 17.48 0.84 -4.36
N ASN A 158 17.92 1.91 -3.70
CA ASN A 158 17.56 2.19 -2.32
C ASN A 158 16.07 2.54 -2.35
N GLU A 159 15.22 1.53 -2.57
CA GLU A 159 13.78 1.68 -2.52
C GLU A 159 13.44 2.04 -1.09
N ILE A 160 13.02 3.29 -0.90
CA ILE A 160 12.60 3.79 0.40
C ILE A 160 11.34 3.00 0.77
N LYS A 161 11.48 2.05 1.70
CA LYS A 161 10.35 1.26 2.18
C LYS A 161 9.58 2.06 3.21
N ILE A 162 8.43 2.58 2.81
CA ILE A 162 7.44 3.14 3.74
C ILE A 162 6.71 1.97 4.39
N ASP A 163 6.80 1.87 5.72
CA ASP A 163 6.03 0.87 6.45
C ASP A 163 4.60 1.37 6.68
N ILE A 164 3.65 0.73 6.00
CA ILE A 164 2.24 1.06 6.07
C ILE A 164 1.58 0.20 7.17
N PRO A 165 0.86 0.79 8.14
CA PRO A 165 0.12 0.05 9.16
C PRO A 165 -0.79 -1.04 8.59
N SER A 166 -0.95 -2.17 9.30
CA SER A 166 -1.75 -3.33 8.83
C SER A 166 -3.19 -2.96 8.47
N VAL A 167 -3.83 -2.13 9.29
CA VAL A 167 -5.20 -1.65 9.05
C VAL A 167 -5.32 -0.94 7.70
N LEU A 168 -4.30 -0.17 7.31
CA LEU A 168 -4.29 0.53 6.02
C LEU A 168 -3.97 -0.43 4.87
N LYS A 169 -3.18 -1.48 5.10
CA LYS A 169 -2.95 -2.55 4.13
C LYS A 169 -4.24 -3.31 3.83
N ASP A 170 -5.06 -3.60 4.84
CA ASP A 170 -6.34 -4.29 4.66
C ASP A 170 -7.31 -3.47 3.80
N ILE A 171 -7.40 -2.16 4.07
CA ILE A 171 -8.18 -1.22 3.25
C ILE A 171 -7.73 -1.23 1.78
N LEU A 172 -6.42 -1.30 1.51
CA LEU A 172 -5.88 -1.37 0.15
C LEU A 172 -6.22 -2.69 -0.55
N VAL A 173 -6.29 -3.80 0.20
CA VAL A 173 -6.69 -5.10 -0.34
C VAL A 173 -8.17 -5.04 -0.78
N ASP A 174 -9.02 -4.46 0.06
CA ASP A 174 -10.44 -4.28 -0.25
C ASP A 174 -10.65 -3.34 -1.44
N ASP A 175 -9.95 -2.20 -1.49
CA ASP A 175 -9.98 -1.27 -2.63
C ASP A 175 -9.58 -1.95 -3.94
N HIS A 176 -8.52 -2.74 -3.93
CA HIS A 176 -8.10 -3.49 -5.10
C HIS A 176 -9.19 -4.49 -5.57
N ASP A 177 -9.84 -5.22 -4.66
CA ASP A 177 -10.91 -6.16 -4.99
C ASP A 177 -12.15 -5.43 -5.51
N MET A 178 -12.56 -4.34 -4.85
CA MET A 178 -13.71 -3.52 -5.26
C MET A 178 -13.56 -2.96 -6.67
N VAL A 179 -12.38 -2.39 -7.00
CA VAL A 179 -12.19 -1.77 -8.32
C VAL A 179 -11.92 -2.80 -9.42
N ASN A 180 -11.04 -3.77 -9.19
CA ASN A 180 -10.60 -4.68 -10.27
C ASN A 180 -11.45 -5.93 -10.44
N ARG A 181 -12.15 -6.40 -9.40
CA ARG A 181 -12.97 -7.62 -9.47
C ARG A 181 -14.45 -7.33 -9.41
N GLN A 182 -14.86 -6.40 -8.56
CA GLN A 182 -16.28 -6.06 -8.38
C GLN A 182 -16.73 -4.90 -9.28
N MET A 183 -15.79 -4.24 -9.97
CA MET A 183 -16.05 -3.16 -10.93
C MET A 183 -16.77 -1.95 -10.31
N TYR A 184 -16.53 -1.69 -9.02
CA TYR A 184 -16.99 -0.48 -8.37
C TYR A 184 -16.04 0.68 -8.66
N LEU A 185 -16.63 1.84 -8.99
CA LEU A 185 -15.89 3.08 -9.16
C LEU A 185 -16.07 3.99 -7.93
N PRO A 186 -15.00 4.64 -7.46
CA PRO A 186 -15.10 5.64 -6.41
C PRO A 186 -16.05 6.77 -6.82
N ARG A 187 -16.87 7.25 -5.87
CA ARG A 187 -17.70 8.43 -6.09
C ARG A 187 -16.83 9.68 -6.07
N LEU A 188 -16.85 10.44 -7.17
CA LEU A 188 -16.15 11.72 -7.31
C LEU A 188 -17.16 12.88 -7.44
N PRO A 189 -16.90 14.05 -6.84
CA PRO A 189 -15.80 14.33 -5.94
C PRO A 189 -15.92 13.55 -4.62
N ALA A 190 -14.78 13.15 -4.06
CA ALA A 190 -14.72 12.42 -2.80
C ALA A 190 -15.20 13.29 -1.63
N ARG A 191 -15.84 12.68 -0.64
CA ARG A 191 -16.31 13.38 0.56
C ARG A 191 -15.17 13.99 1.38
N HIS A 192 -14.04 13.29 1.45
CA HIS A 192 -12.81 13.75 2.08
C HIS A 192 -11.71 13.73 1.02
N THR A 193 -11.42 14.90 0.47
CA THR A 193 -10.46 15.05 -0.63
C THR A 193 -9.03 15.05 -0.09
N VAL A 194 -8.06 14.73 -0.94
CA VAL A 194 -6.64 14.77 -0.55
C VAL A 194 -6.24 16.17 -0.09
N ALA A 195 -6.68 17.22 -0.79
CA ALA A 195 -6.41 18.60 -0.40
C ALA A 195 -6.97 18.93 1.00
N ALA A 196 -8.16 18.41 1.34
CA ALA A 196 -8.73 18.59 2.67
C ALA A 196 -7.96 17.82 3.75
N ILE A 197 -7.55 16.58 3.46
CA ILE A 197 -6.78 15.74 4.39
C ILE A 197 -5.41 16.37 4.68
N VAL A 198 -4.70 16.80 3.64
CA VAL A 198 -3.38 17.44 3.78
C VAL A 198 -3.48 18.74 4.56
N ARG A 199 -4.50 19.57 4.28
CA ARG A 199 -4.74 20.81 5.04
C ARG A 199 -5.00 20.53 6.52
N GLN A 200 -5.87 19.56 6.83
CA GLN A 200 -6.15 19.17 8.21
C GLN A 200 -4.89 18.69 8.94
N TYR A 201 -4.02 17.95 8.25
CA TYR A 201 -2.74 17.53 8.80
C TYR A 201 -1.80 18.71 9.02
N ALA A 202 -1.67 19.62 8.06
CA ALA A 202 -0.86 20.83 8.20
C ALA A 202 -1.31 21.72 9.36
N ASP A 203 -2.63 21.91 9.50
CA ASP A 203 -3.22 22.67 10.60
C ASP A 203 -2.95 22.00 11.95
N TYR A 204 -3.10 20.66 12.02
CA TYR A 204 -2.78 19.87 13.21
C TYR A 204 -1.30 20.02 13.61
N MET A 205 -0.36 19.92 12.65
CA MET A 205 1.07 20.07 12.90
C MET A 205 1.46 21.49 13.31
N GLY A 206 0.81 22.52 12.74
CA GLY A 206 1.10 23.92 13.03
C GLY A 206 0.56 24.42 14.37
N THR A 207 -0.51 23.82 14.89
CA THR A 207 -1.26 24.35 16.04
C THR A 207 -1.32 23.45 17.27
N CYS A 208 -1.08 22.14 17.14
CA CYS A 208 -1.23 21.19 18.24
C CYS A 208 0.01 21.11 19.15
N VAL A 209 -0.19 21.16 20.48
CA VAL A 209 0.87 21.01 21.49
C VAL A 209 1.36 19.55 21.59
N GLU A 210 0.46 18.57 21.47
CA GLU A 210 0.80 17.13 21.52
C GLU A 210 1.67 16.68 20.32
N ALA A 211 1.51 17.33 19.16
CA ALA A 211 2.36 17.10 18.01
C ALA A 211 3.79 17.62 18.23
N LYS A 212 3.94 18.71 19.00
CA LYS A 212 5.24 19.25 19.40
C LYS A 212 5.94 18.33 20.42
N ASP A 213 5.19 17.76 21.37
CA ASP A 213 5.71 16.78 22.33
C ASP A 213 6.09 15.43 21.69
N THR A 214 5.44 15.04 20.59
CA THR A 214 5.81 13.83 19.84
C THR A 214 7.10 14.02 19.03
N LEU A 215 7.42 15.27 18.71
CA LEU A 215 8.59 15.68 17.92
C LEU A 215 9.85 15.93 18.77
N THR A 216 9.75 15.98 20.09
CA THR A 216 10.91 16.14 20.98
C THR A 216 11.70 14.83 21.09
N PHE A 217 12.76 14.70 20.31
CA PHE A 217 13.85 13.74 20.58
C PHE A 217 14.91 14.40 21.47
N GLU A 218 15.66 13.59 22.24
CA GLU A 218 16.59 13.95 23.34
C GLU A 218 17.79 14.86 22.99
N PHE A 219 17.77 15.62 21.89
CA PHE A 219 18.85 16.51 21.51
C PHE A 219 18.41 17.98 21.58
N GLY A 220 18.62 18.58 22.76
CA GLY A 220 18.72 20.04 22.92
C GLY A 220 17.42 20.83 22.70
N SER A 221 16.88 21.34 23.79
CA SER A 221 15.75 22.27 23.85
C SER A 221 16.07 23.65 23.24
N ASP A 222 16.04 23.76 21.91
CA ASP A 222 16.05 25.04 21.20
C ASP A 222 14.75 25.21 20.40
N ASP A 223 13.88 26.13 20.84
CA ASP A 223 12.57 26.43 20.23
C ASP A 223 12.69 26.79 18.74
N THR A 224 13.84 27.28 18.29
CA THR A 224 14.08 27.62 16.88
C THR A 224 14.15 26.39 15.97
N GLN A 225 14.72 25.27 16.45
CA GLN A 225 14.82 24.02 15.68
C GLN A 225 13.47 23.33 15.56
N LEU A 226 12.67 23.36 16.63
CA LEU A 226 11.32 22.81 16.63
C LEU A 226 10.42 23.52 15.61
N ASN A 227 10.46 24.86 15.61
CA ASN A 227 9.71 25.66 14.63
C ASN A 227 10.16 25.38 13.19
N SER A 228 11.48 25.27 12.95
CA SER A 228 12.04 24.89 11.65
C SER A 228 11.54 23.51 11.17
N MET A 229 11.48 22.53 12.07
CA MET A 229 10.98 21.19 11.76
C MET A 229 9.47 21.16 11.49
N VAL A 230 8.66 21.88 12.27
CA VAL A 230 7.21 22.00 12.02
C VAL A 230 6.96 22.62 10.65
N VAL A 231 7.69 23.69 10.30
CA VAL A 231 7.63 24.31 8.96
C VAL A 231 7.99 23.28 7.89
N THR A 232 9.07 22.53 8.08
CA THR A 232 9.51 21.48 7.15
C THR A 232 8.45 20.39 6.95
N LEU A 233 7.75 19.97 8.01
CA LEU A 233 6.69 18.95 7.93
C LEU A 233 5.44 19.48 7.23
N VAL A 234 5.06 20.72 7.49
CA VAL A 234 3.96 21.40 6.80
C VAL A 234 4.28 21.51 5.30
N GLU A 235 5.48 21.98 4.96
CA GLU A 235 5.93 22.09 3.57
C GLU A 235 6.01 20.72 2.88
N SER A 236 6.50 19.69 3.59
CA SER A 236 6.51 18.31 3.11
C SER A 236 5.10 17.78 2.82
N SER A 237 4.11 18.15 3.64
CA SER A 237 2.72 17.73 3.44
C SER A 237 2.13 18.30 2.15
N TYR A 238 2.42 19.57 1.83
CA TYR A 238 2.05 20.19 0.56
C TYR A 238 2.85 19.59 -0.62
N GLY A 239 4.13 19.26 -0.41
CA GLY A 239 4.91 18.51 -1.39
C GLY A 239 4.29 17.15 -1.77
N ILE A 240 3.72 16.43 -0.79
CA ILE A 240 2.97 15.19 -1.06
C ILE A 240 1.72 15.48 -1.90
N GLN A 241 1.01 16.58 -1.64
CA GLN A 241 -0.16 16.98 -2.42
C GLN A 241 0.21 17.29 -3.89
N ASP A 242 1.28 18.03 -4.11
CA ASP A 242 1.75 18.38 -5.46
C ASP A 242 2.24 17.14 -6.23
N TYR A 243 2.91 16.25 -5.51
CA TYR A 243 3.32 14.97 -6.05
C TYR A 243 2.13 14.09 -6.42
N PHE A 244 1.09 14.07 -5.59
CA PHE A 244 -0.18 13.40 -5.88
C PHE A 244 -0.84 13.95 -7.15
N ASN A 245 -0.90 15.28 -7.29
CA ASN A 245 -1.47 15.94 -8.46
C ASN A 245 -0.77 15.53 -9.75
N SER A 246 0.55 15.37 -9.72
CA SER A 246 1.35 14.96 -10.87
C SER A 246 1.30 13.45 -11.13
N SER A 247 1.15 12.65 -10.07
CA SER A 247 1.29 11.19 -10.14
C SER A 247 -0.02 10.44 -10.41
N LEU A 248 -1.17 11.02 -10.04
CA LEU A 248 -2.45 10.30 -10.10
C LEU A 248 -2.72 9.71 -11.49
N GLY A 249 -2.77 10.57 -12.50
CA GLY A 249 -3.09 10.17 -13.87
C GLY A 249 -2.05 9.25 -14.52
N LEU A 250 -0.84 9.19 -13.97
CA LEU A 250 0.23 8.34 -14.50
C LEU A 250 0.13 6.92 -13.94
N GLN A 251 0.04 6.79 -12.61
CA GLN A 251 0.35 5.51 -11.96
C GLN A 251 -0.54 5.11 -10.77
N LEU A 252 -1.47 5.95 -10.31
CA LEU A 252 -2.30 5.64 -9.14
C LEU A 252 -3.69 5.10 -9.48
N LEU A 253 -4.09 5.19 -10.75
CA LEU A 253 -5.38 4.73 -11.25
C LEU A 253 -5.30 3.32 -11.82
N TYR A 254 -6.22 2.46 -11.42
CA TYR A 254 -6.44 1.17 -12.06
C TYR A 254 -7.01 1.34 -13.46
N LYS A 255 -6.92 0.29 -14.29
CA LYS A 255 -7.38 0.33 -15.69
C LYS A 255 -8.85 0.75 -15.81
N PHE A 256 -9.69 0.30 -14.87
CA PHE A 256 -11.12 0.59 -14.90
C PHE A 256 -11.49 2.02 -14.48
N GLU A 257 -10.62 2.72 -13.73
CA GLU A 257 -10.84 4.12 -13.33
C GLU A 257 -10.43 5.13 -14.43
N ARG A 258 -9.69 4.68 -15.46
CA ARG A 258 -9.16 5.55 -16.52
C ARG A 258 -10.25 6.33 -17.29
N PRO A 259 -11.41 5.73 -17.66
CA PRO A 259 -12.48 6.47 -18.31
C PRO A 259 -13.04 7.58 -17.40
N GLN A 260 -13.28 7.28 -16.12
CA GLN A 260 -13.76 8.27 -15.14
C GLN A 260 -12.82 9.47 -15.01
N TYR A 261 -11.51 9.23 -15.03
CA TYR A 261 -10.51 10.30 -15.00
C TYR A 261 -10.51 11.14 -16.30
N ALA A 262 -10.65 10.50 -17.46
CA ALA A 262 -10.74 11.20 -18.74
C ALA A 262 -11.98 12.11 -18.81
N ASP A 263 -13.12 11.62 -18.33
CA ASP A 263 -14.36 12.41 -18.26
C ASP A 263 -14.20 13.64 -17.35
N LEU A 264 -13.54 13.49 -16.21
CA LEU A 264 -13.25 14.62 -15.31
C LEU A 264 -12.34 15.67 -15.95
N LEU A 265 -11.30 15.24 -16.67
CA LEU A 265 -10.43 16.15 -17.41
C LEU A 265 -11.19 16.91 -18.51
N ALA A 266 -12.07 16.23 -19.24
CA ALA A 266 -12.90 16.85 -20.27
C ALA A 266 -13.85 17.89 -19.67
N GLN A 267 -14.54 17.55 -18.57
CA GLN A 267 -15.42 18.47 -17.84
C GLN A 267 -14.67 19.72 -17.35
N HIS A 268 -13.44 19.56 -16.86
CA HIS A 268 -12.63 20.70 -16.42
C HIS A 268 -12.26 21.64 -17.57
N LYS A 269 -11.85 21.08 -18.73
CA LYS A 269 -11.55 21.87 -19.93
C LYS A 269 -12.78 22.65 -20.42
N THR A 270 -13.95 22.01 -20.48
CA THR A 270 -15.19 22.67 -20.91
C THR A 270 -15.61 23.79 -19.95
N LYS A 271 -15.41 23.62 -18.64
CA LYS A 271 -15.69 24.68 -17.65
C LYS A 271 -14.76 25.86 -17.85
N GLN A 272 -13.47 25.61 -18.11
CA GLN A 272 -12.49 26.66 -18.36
C GLN A 272 -12.80 27.49 -19.61
N GLU A 273 -13.12 26.83 -20.72
CA GLU A 273 -13.49 27.51 -21.97
C GLU A 273 -14.72 28.42 -21.76
N GLY A 274 -15.76 27.93 -21.09
CA GLY A 274 -16.95 28.73 -20.77
C GLY A 274 -16.67 29.95 -19.86
N THR A 275 -15.75 29.84 -18.90
CA THR A 275 -15.32 31.00 -18.09
C THR A 275 -14.45 31.99 -18.85
N LYS A 276 -13.60 31.53 -19.79
CA LYS A 276 -12.79 32.39 -20.65
C LYS A 276 -13.68 33.19 -21.60
N ASP A 277 -14.71 32.57 -22.18
CA ASP A 277 -15.71 33.26 -23.03
C ASP A 277 -16.55 34.28 -22.25
N ALA A 278 -16.95 33.96 -21.01
CA ALA A 278 -17.66 34.89 -20.14
C ALA A 278 -16.79 36.10 -19.70
N LYS A 279 -15.49 35.88 -19.47
CA LYS A 279 -14.53 36.93 -19.14
C LYS A 279 -14.22 37.82 -20.36
N LYS A 280 -14.11 37.24 -21.55
CA LYS A 280 -13.92 37.96 -22.83
C LYS A 280 -15.13 38.81 -23.22
N LYS A 281 -16.35 38.35 -22.91
CA LYS A 281 -17.59 39.14 -23.10
C LYS A 281 -17.71 40.32 -22.13
N ARG A 282 -17.05 40.26 -20.97
CA ARG A 282 -16.97 41.36 -19.98
C ARG A 282 -15.81 42.33 -20.22
N SER A 283 -14.72 41.89 -20.85
CA SER A 283 -13.56 42.73 -21.15
C SER A 283 -13.70 43.60 -22.41
N ASN A 284 -14.79 43.44 -23.17
CA ASN A 284 -15.07 44.30 -24.34
C ASN A 284 -15.56 45.72 -23.97
N ASP A 285 -15.65 46.07 -22.68
CA ASP A 285 -16.06 47.40 -22.20
C ASP A 285 -14.97 48.13 -21.37
N ALA A 286 -13.76 47.55 -21.25
CA ALA A 286 -12.63 48.25 -20.65
C ALA A 286 -11.34 47.75 -21.31
N GLY A 287 -10.83 48.54 -22.25
CA GLY A 287 -9.48 48.34 -22.77
C GLY A 287 -8.46 48.70 -21.69
N ASP A 288 -7.65 47.72 -21.29
CA ASP A 288 -6.20 47.90 -21.18
C ASP A 288 -5.53 46.52 -21.14
N GLY A 289 -4.46 46.37 -21.91
CA GLY A 289 -3.70 45.14 -22.03
C GLY A 289 -2.74 45.01 -20.86
N ASN A 290 -2.87 43.91 -20.11
CA ASN A 290 -1.74 43.43 -19.31
C ASN A 290 -1.76 41.89 -19.31
N ASP A 291 -0.95 41.32 -20.20
CA ASP A 291 -0.71 39.89 -20.29
C ASP A 291 0.25 39.50 -19.16
N SER A 292 -0.31 39.28 -17.97
CA SER A 292 0.42 38.74 -16.82
C SER A 292 0.47 37.22 -16.92
N PRO A 293 1.63 36.56 -16.70
CA PRO A 293 1.75 35.11 -16.79
C PRO A 293 1.03 34.47 -15.59
N THR A 294 -0.27 34.23 -15.75
CA THR A 294 -1.15 33.71 -14.71
C THR A 294 -1.74 32.36 -15.12
N ASP A 295 -0.88 31.39 -15.47
CA ASP A 295 -1.34 30.12 -16.04
C ASP A 295 -1.05 28.87 -15.18
N ASP A 296 -0.52 28.99 -13.96
CA ASP A 296 -0.28 27.82 -13.10
C ASP A 296 -1.44 27.53 -12.11
N TYR A 297 -2.29 28.53 -11.83
CA TYR A 297 -3.43 28.38 -10.92
C TYR A 297 -4.63 27.63 -11.54
N ASP A 298 -4.67 27.49 -12.86
CA ASP A 298 -5.80 26.93 -13.60
C ASP A 298 -5.51 25.50 -14.11
N LYS A 299 -4.51 24.81 -13.55
CA LYS A 299 -4.27 23.40 -13.90
C LYS A 299 -5.25 22.51 -13.13
N PHE A 300 -5.84 21.51 -13.78
CA PHE A 300 -6.69 20.51 -13.11
C PHE A 300 -5.94 19.90 -11.92
N LYS A 301 -6.51 19.99 -10.72
CA LYS A 301 -5.90 19.49 -9.48
C LYS A 301 -6.60 18.22 -9.01
N PRO A 302 -6.04 17.03 -9.24
CA PRO A 302 -6.62 15.78 -8.76
C PRO A 302 -6.89 15.75 -7.25
N SER A 303 -6.05 16.42 -6.45
CA SER A 303 -6.21 16.50 -4.99
C SER A 303 -7.53 17.10 -4.52
N GLU A 304 -8.23 17.86 -5.37
CA GLU A 304 -9.55 18.45 -5.05
C GLU A 304 -10.72 17.51 -5.34
N TYR A 305 -10.50 16.43 -6.10
CA TYR A 305 -11.55 15.49 -6.49
C TYR A 305 -11.38 14.13 -5.84
N TYR A 306 -10.15 13.64 -5.76
CA TYR A 306 -9.82 12.31 -5.26
C TYR A 306 -9.63 12.33 -3.74
N GLY A 307 -9.81 11.18 -3.10
CA GLY A 307 -9.85 11.08 -1.64
C GLY A 307 -8.76 10.20 -1.04
N PHE A 308 -8.98 9.87 0.24
CA PHE A 308 -8.07 9.10 1.08
C PHE A 308 -7.51 7.83 0.41
N ILE A 309 -8.35 7.07 -0.29
CA ILE A 309 -7.92 5.78 -0.84
C ILE A 309 -6.84 5.94 -1.92
N HIS A 310 -6.97 6.94 -2.80
CA HIS A 310 -5.98 7.23 -3.82
C HIS A 310 -4.69 7.80 -3.22
N LEU A 311 -4.80 8.59 -2.15
CA LEU A 311 -3.64 9.05 -1.39
C LEU A 311 -2.89 7.85 -0.77
N LEU A 312 -3.61 6.85 -0.27
CA LEU A 312 -2.99 5.66 0.29
C LEU A 312 -2.25 4.84 -0.78
N ARG A 313 -2.80 4.74 -2.00
CA ARG A 313 -2.11 4.13 -3.14
C ARG A 313 -0.81 4.85 -3.49
N LEU A 314 -0.75 6.17 -3.31
CA LEU A 314 0.50 6.93 -3.50
C LEU A 314 1.59 6.40 -2.58
N PHE A 315 1.32 6.26 -1.27
CA PHE A 315 2.32 5.79 -0.30
C PHE A 315 2.85 4.37 -0.59
N VAL A 316 2.04 3.50 -1.19
CA VAL A 316 2.49 2.17 -1.66
C VAL A 316 3.51 2.29 -2.79
N ARG A 317 3.32 3.26 -3.69
CA ARG A 317 4.18 3.45 -4.87
C ARG A 317 5.34 4.41 -4.62
N PHE A 318 5.23 5.25 -3.59
CA PHE A 318 6.14 6.35 -3.31
C PHE A 318 7.61 5.91 -3.26
N GLY A 319 7.88 4.80 -2.56
CA GLY A 319 9.22 4.23 -2.44
C GLY A 319 9.86 3.80 -3.77
N HIS A 320 9.05 3.33 -4.72
CA HIS A 320 9.54 2.92 -6.04
C HIS A 320 9.70 4.11 -6.99
N MET A 321 9.03 5.23 -6.72
CA MET A 321 9.03 6.42 -7.57
C MET A 321 10.14 7.42 -7.20
N LEU A 322 10.72 7.31 -5.99
CA LEU A 322 11.82 8.16 -5.53
C LEU A 322 13.22 7.64 -5.91
N GLY A 323 13.33 6.49 -6.58
CA GLY A 323 14.62 5.85 -6.87
C GLY A 323 14.74 5.22 -8.24
#